data_AF-A0A2G8KCN6-F1
#
_entry.id   AF-A0A2G8KCN6-F1
#
_cell.length_a   1.000
_cell.length_b   1.000
_cell.length_c   1.000
_cell.angle_alpha   90.00
_cell.angle_beta   90.00
_cell.angle_gamma   90.00
#
_symmetry.space_group_name_H-M   'P 1'
#
loop_
_entity.id
_entity.type
_entity.pdbx_description
1 polymer ?
#
loop_
_entity_poly.entity_id
_entity_poly.type
_entity_poly.pdbx_seq_one_letter_code
_entity_poly.pdbx_strand_id
1 'polypeptide(L)'
;MNLTGAGACRFLTQHSASVALIALPKRNFTLKYDTNIPRQVGLAGSSAIVTATMQCLMHFFDITDLDMKKPLQPQFILDVEMEELFINAGLQDRVIQVYEGLVYMDFSTEIFKAQGHGDYEPLDMSLLPSMWLAYIRDSEVMEAMKTFAQLTDQARQALETKDHNKLRELMDRNFDLRRKLYGDDVIGAENLQMVNLARQHGSCAKFPGSGGAVIGFCPDADNLKHLKKAFQSEGFVFCDVSPNPPQVKTRKNSQLS
;
A
#
# COMPACT_ATOMS: atom_id res chain seq x y z
N MET A 1 -4.48 0.66 -3.02
CA MET A 1 -3.77 -0.59 -2.67
C MET A 1 -3.70 -1.59 -3.85
N ASN A 2 -3.56 -1.11 -5.11
CA ASN A 2 -3.23 -1.95 -6.27
C ASN A 2 -1.70 -2.06 -6.52
N LEU A 3 -0.90 -1.45 -5.64
CA LEU A 3 0.56 -1.32 -5.81
C LEU A 3 1.30 -2.60 -5.40
N THR A 4 0.81 -3.33 -4.40
CA THR A 4 1.40 -4.60 -3.91
C THR A 4 1.40 -5.68 -4.99
N GLY A 5 0.26 -5.95 -5.63
CA GLY A 5 0.18 -6.97 -6.68
C GLY A 5 0.95 -6.61 -7.96
N ALA A 6 0.90 -5.34 -8.37
CA ALA A 6 1.61 -4.88 -9.57
C ALA A 6 3.14 -4.76 -9.33
N GLY A 7 3.56 -4.36 -8.13
CA GLY A 7 4.95 -4.32 -7.70
C GLY A 7 5.55 -5.72 -7.61
N ALA A 8 4.91 -6.62 -6.86
CA ALA A 8 5.34 -8.01 -6.77
C ALA A 8 5.44 -8.69 -8.14
N CYS A 9 4.46 -8.51 -9.03
CA CYS A 9 4.52 -9.10 -10.36
C CYS A 9 5.62 -8.51 -11.25
N ARG A 10 5.87 -7.19 -11.17
CA ARG A 10 6.99 -6.56 -11.91
C ARG A 10 8.33 -7.07 -11.40
N PHE A 11 8.50 -7.10 -10.09
CA PHE A 11 9.73 -7.58 -9.46
C PHE A 11 9.97 -9.05 -9.76
N LEU A 12 8.93 -9.90 -9.67
CA LEU A 12 9.00 -11.30 -10.08
C LEU A 12 9.40 -11.44 -11.55
N THR A 13 8.89 -10.58 -12.45
CA THR A 13 9.29 -10.59 -13.88
C THR A 13 10.76 -10.18 -14.08
N GLN A 14 11.25 -9.18 -13.34
CA GLN A 14 12.63 -8.70 -13.42
C GLN A 14 13.63 -9.68 -12.77
N HIS A 15 13.26 -10.26 -11.63
CA HIS A 15 14.08 -11.22 -10.90
C HIS A 15 14.12 -12.57 -11.62
N SER A 16 12.98 -13.06 -12.14
CA SER A 16 12.93 -14.26 -12.99
C SER A 16 13.76 -14.11 -14.26
N ALA A 17 13.85 -12.91 -14.83
CA ALA A 17 14.70 -12.64 -15.99
C ALA A 17 16.20 -12.58 -15.66
N SER A 18 16.57 -12.22 -14.42
CA SER A 18 17.98 -12.02 -14.02
C SER A 18 18.60 -13.20 -13.27
N VAL A 19 17.82 -13.95 -12.49
CA VAL A 19 18.35 -15.00 -11.59
C VAL A 19 17.97 -16.42 -12.04
N ALA A 20 16.76 -16.61 -12.59
CA ALA A 20 16.22 -17.95 -12.86
C ALA A 20 15.98 -18.28 -14.36
N LEU A 21 16.14 -17.30 -15.27
CA LEU A 21 15.78 -17.42 -16.70
C LEU A 21 14.32 -17.91 -16.93
N ILE A 22 13.40 -17.57 -16.02
CA ILE A 22 12.00 -17.98 -16.12
C ILE A 22 11.24 -16.92 -16.93
N ALA A 23 10.87 -17.28 -18.15
CA ALA A 23 10.01 -16.45 -18.99
C ALA A 23 8.56 -16.54 -18.52
N LEU A 24 8.09 -15.52 -17.79
CA LEU A 24 6.70 -15.47 -17.34
C LEU A 24 5.75 -15.19 -18.51
N PRO A 25 4.69 -16.00 -18.69
CA PRO A 25 3.72 -15.77 -19.75
C PRO A 25 2.94 -14.48 -19.50
N LYS A 26 2.71 -13.71 -20.56
CA LYS A 26 1.94 -12.46 -20.48
C LYS A 26 0.45 -12.74 -20.28
N ARG A 27 0.04 -12.87 -19.01
CA ARG A 27 -1.34 -13.17 -18.58
C ARG A 27 -1.87 -12.03 -17.71
N ASN A 28 -3.15 -11.68 -17.92
CA ASN A 28 -3.84 -10.74 -17.04
C ASN A 28 -4.40 -11.49 -15.84
N PHE A 29 -4.39 -10.84 -14.67
CA PHE A 29 -5.02 -11.35 -13.46
C PHE A 29 -5.62 -10.20 -12.65
N THR A 30 -6.54 -10.53 -11.75
CA THR A 30 -7.07 -9.62 -10.74
C THR A 30 -6.72 -10.20 -9.38
N LEU A 31 -5.99 -9.44 -8.56
CA LEU A 31 -5.70 -9.81 -7.19
C LEU A 31 -6.72 -9.17 -6.24
N LYS A 32 -7.30 -9.98 -5.36
CA LYS A 32 -8.14 -9.54 -4.24
C LYS A 32 -7.67 -10.28 -2.99
N TYR A 33 -7.73 -9.61 -1.85
CA TYR A 33 -7.38 -10.21 -0.57
C TYR A 33 -8.35 -9.72 0.50
N ASP A 34 -8.53 -10.56 1.50
CA ASP A 34 -9.16 -10.23 2.78
C ASP A 34 -8.21 -10.75 3.88
N THR A 35 -8.24 -10.13 5.07
CA THR A 35 -7.36 -10.53 6.16
C THR A 35 -8.07 -10.44 7.50
N ASN A 36 -7.82 -11.45 8.34
CA ASN A 36 -8.24 -11.47 9.74
C ASN A 36 -7.12 -10.99 10.69
N ILE A 37 -5.94 -10.62 10.16
CA ILE A 37 -4.82 -10.11 10.96
C ILE A 37 -5.21 -8.71 11.45
N PRO A 38 -5.29 -8.48 12.77
CA PRO A 38 -5.62 -7.17 13.30
C PRO A 38 -4.55 -6.14 12.90
N ARG A 39 -4.98 -4.92 12.61
CA ARG A 39 -4.07 -3.85 12.20
C ARG A 39 -3.24 -3.38 13.39
N GLN A 40 -1.94 -3.19 13.15
CA GLN A 40 -0.99 -2.54 14.07
C GLN A 40 -0.84 -3.21 15.45
N VAL A 41 -1.07 -4.52 15.56
CA VAL A 41 -0.89 -5.27 16.82
C VAL A 41 0.40 -6.11 16.86
N GLY A 42 1.36 -5.86 15.96
CA GLY A 42 2.64 -6.59 15.93
C GLY A 42 2.56 -8.02 15.38
N LEU A 43 1.53 -8.36 14.60
CA LEU A 43 1.35 -9.68 13.99
C LEU A 43 1.72 -9.73 12.50
N ALA A 44 2.64 -8.85 12.08
CA ALA A 44 3.24 -8.85 10.73
C ALA A 44 2.25 -8.83 9.53
N GLY A 45 1.12 -8.13 9.67
CA GLY A 45 0.06 -8.14 8.66
C GLY A 45 0.45 -7.58 7.28
N SER A 46 1.37 -6.61 7.21
CA SER A 46 1.85 -6.07 5.93
C SER A 46 2.64 -7.12 5.14
N SER A 47 3.63 -7.72 5.80
CA SER A 47 4.49 -8.77 5.25
C SER A 47 3.63 -9.96 4.80
N ALA A 48 2.60 -10.32 5.58
CA ALA A 48 1.71 -11.42 5.27
C ALA A 48 0.94 -11.23 3.95
N ILE A 49 0.55 -9.99 3.63
CA ILE A 49 -0.12 -9.68 2.35
C ILE A 49 0.86 -9.84 1.19
N VAL A 50 2.12 -9.42 1.35
CA VAL A 50 3.15 -9.55 0.30
C VAL A 50 3.50 -11.02 0.10
N THR A 51 3.73 -11.77 1.18
CA THR A 51 3.99 -13.22 1.15
C THR A 51 2.83 -13.98 0.48
N ALA A 52 1.59 -13.72 0.88
CA ALA A 52 0.41 -14.35 0.26
C ALA A 52 0.29 -13.97 -1.23
N THR A 53 0.58 -12.72 -1.58
CA THR A 53 0.60 -12.29 -2.98
C THR A 53 1.64 -13.05 -3.80
N MET A 54 2.85 -13.20 -3.26
CA MET A 54 3.91 -13.97 -3.89
C MET A 54 3.51 -15.43 -4.09
N GLN A 55 2.96 -16.09 -3.06
CA GLN A 55 2.48 -17.47 -3.16
C GLN A 55 1.38 -17.61 -4.23
N CYS A 56 0.44 -16.66 -4.30
CA CYS A 56 -0.57 -16.63 -5.37
C CYS A 56 0.06 -16.47 -6.76
N LEU A 57 1.09 -15.63 -6.91
CA LEU A 57 1.78 -15.44 -8.19
C LEU A 57 2.59 -16.68 -8.58
N MET A 58 3.29 -17.31 -7.63
CA MET A 58 4.00 -18.57 -7.86
C MET A 58 3.03 -19.64 -8.36
N HIS A 59 1.88 -19.80 -7.68
CA HIS A 59 0.84 -20.72 -8.12
C HIS A 59 0.26 -20.35 -9.48
N PHE A 60 -0.01 -19.08 -9.75
CA PHE A 60 -0.61 -18.62 -11.00
C PHE A 60 0.31 -18.79 -12.23
N PHE A 61 1.63 -18.70 -12.01
CA PHE A 61 2.67 -18.85 -13.03
C PHE A 61 3.37 -20.21 -13.01
N ASP A 62 2.85 -21.17 -12.23
CA ASP A 62 3.41 -22.53 -12.10
C ASP A 62 4.88 -22.55 -11.66
N ILE A 63 5.29 -21.58 -10.83
CA ILE A 63 6.62 -21.50 -10.22
C ILE A 63 6.63 -22.39 -8.98
N THR A 64 7.60 -23.30 -8.92
CA THR A 64 7.77 -24.26 -7.84
C THR A 64 9.01 -23.95 -6.99
N ASP A 65 9.23 -24.70 -5.90
CA ASP A 65 10.45 -24.59 -5.10
C ASP A 65 11.72 -24.98 -5.86
N LEU A 66 11.60 -25.65 -7.02
CA LEU A 66 12.73 -25.92 -7.92
C LEU A 66 13.18 -24.64 -8.65
N ASP A 67 12.20 -23.80 -8.99
CA ASP A 67 12.40 -22.54 -9.69
C ASP A 67 12.84 -21.44 -8.72
N MET A 68 12.24 -21.43 -7.52
CA MET A 68 12.57 -20.49 -6.46
C MET A 68 12.70 -21.22 -5.13
N LYS A 69 13.94 -21.57 -4.79
CA LYS A 69 14.26 -22.31 -3.56
C LYS A 69 13.70 -21.61 -2.33
N LYS A 70 13.05 -22.38 -1.45
CA LYS A 70 12.39 -21.89 -0.24
C LYS A 70 13.24 -20.95 0.64
N PRO A 71 14.56 -21.18 0.87
CA PRO A 71 15.39 -20.26 1.65
C PRO A 71 15.57 -18.86 1.04
N LEU A 72 15.38 -18.72 -0.27
CA LEU A 72 15.51 -17.44 -0.97
C LEU A 72 14.21 -16.63 -0.95
N GLN A 73 13.06 -17.28 -0.74
CA GLN A 73 11.76 -16.62 -0.78
C GLN A 73 11.62 -15.50 0.27
N PRO A 74 12.05 -15.65 1.54
CA PRO A 74 11.96 -14.56 2.52
C PRO A 74 12.73 -13.30 2.13
N GLN A 75 13.94 -13.46 1.56
CA GLN A 75 14.74 -12.34 1.08
C GLN A 75 14.09 -11.67 -0.13
N PHE A 76 13.57 -12.46 -1.07
CA PHE A 76 12.84 -11.94 -2.21
C PHE A 76 11.62 -11.08 -1.79
N ILE A 77 10.85 -11.54 -0.79
CA ILE A 77 9.71 -10.78 -0.26
C ILE A 77 10.17 -9.47 0.38
N LEU A 78 11.27 -9.51 1.13
CA LEU A 78 11.87 -8.34 1.74
C LEU A 78 12.31 -7.32 0.69
N ASP A 79 12.94 -7.77 -0.39
CA ASP A 79 13.37 -6.90 -1.49
C ASP A 79 12.17 -6.23 -2.17
N VAL A 80 11.07 -6.97 -2.39
CA VAL A 80 9.80 -6.39 -2.89
C VAL A 80 9.29 -5.29 -1.95
N GLU A 81 9.35 -5.50 -0.64
CA GLU A 81 8.89 -4.50 0.32
C GLU A 81 9.79 -3.26 0.35
N MET A 82 11.10 -3.45 0.37
CA MET A 82 12.08 -2.36 0.49
C MET A 82 12.24 -1.58 -0.82
N GLU A 83 12.38 -2.28 -1.94
CA GLU A 83 12.78 -1.68 -3.22
C GLU A 83 11.57 -1.23 -4.05
N GLU A 84 10.46 -1.96 -4.00
CA GLU A 84 9.28 -1.66 -4.82
C GLU A 84 8.16 -0.96 -4.04
N LEU A 85 7.98 -1.32 -2.77
CA LEU A 85 6.94 -0.74 -1.93
C LEU A 85 7.45 0.33 -0.97
N PHE A 86 8.78 0.50 -0.86
CA PHE A 86 9.44 1.45 0.03
C PHE A 86 9.01 1.32 1.49
N ILE A 87 8.76 0.09 1.95
CA ILE A 87 8.36 -0.25 3.31
C ILE A 87 9.61 -0.70 4.06
N ASN A 88 9.98 0.02 5.11
CA ASN A 88 11.06 -0.43 5.99
C ASN A 88 10.62 -1.68 6.77
N ALA A 89 11.38 -2.76 6.67
CA ALA A 89 10.96 -4.09 7.08
C ALA A 89 12.08 -4.87 7.79
N GLY A 90 11.70 -5.68 8.78
CA GLY A 90 12.61 -6.60 9.46
C GLY A 90 12.67 -7.98 8.80
N LEU A 91 13.69 -8.77 9.13
CA LEU A 91 13.99 -10.04 8.44
C LEU A 91 13.00 -11.18 8.80
N GLN A 92 12.45 -11.17 10.02
CA GLN A 92 11.82 -12.35 10.62
C GLN A 92 10.46 -12.71 10.04
N ASP A 93 9.59 -11.73 9.79
CA ASP A 93 8.18 -12.02 9.45
C ASP A 93 8.04 -12.88 8.19
N ARG A 94 8.85 -12.58 7.17
CA ARG A 94 8.80 -13.27 5.88
C ARG A 94 9.21 -14.73 6.02
N VAL A 95 10.17 -15.01 6.91
CA VAL A 95 10.62 -16.38 7.20
C VAL A 95 9.47 -17.19 7.78
N ILE A 96 8.83 -16.73 8.86
CA ILE A 96 7.75 -17.50 9.49
C ILE A 96 6.53 -17.63 8.58
N GLN A 97 6.26 -16.65 7.73
CA GLN A 97 5.16 -16.68 6.76
C GLN A 97 5.40 -17.64 5.59
N VAL A 98 6.65 -17.86 5.19
CA VAL A 98 7.04 -18.83 4.14
C VAL A 98 7.17 -20.25 4.71
N TYR A 99 7.76 -20.38 5.90
CA TYR A 99 8.07 -21.68 6.49
C TYR A 99 6.91 -22.28 7.26
N GLU A 100 6.07 -21.43 7.86
CA GLU A 100 4.99 -21.80 8.77
C GLU A 100 5.51 -22.59 10.01
N GLY A 101 4.61 -22.92 10.94
CA GLY A 101 4.94 -23.72 12.12
C GLY A 101 5.84 -23.01 13.13
N LEU A 102 6.88 -23.70 13.60
CA LEU A 102 7.88 -23.21 14.55
C LEU A 102 9.24 -23.25 13.86
N VAL A 103 9.94 -22.12 13.84
CA VAL A 103 11.19 -21.98 13.09
C VAL A 103 12.22 -21.28 13.96
N TYR A 104 13.39 -21.90 14.10
CA TYR A 104 14.59 -21.24 14.60
C TYR A 104 15.24 -20.47 13.43
N MET A 105 15.61 -19.22 13.69
CA MET A 105 16.15 -18.32 12.67
C MET A 105 17.49 -17.75 13.12
N ASP A 106 18.55 -17.98 12.33
CA ASP A 106 19.86 -17.37 12.53
C ASP A 106 20.13 -16.33 11.44
N PHE A 107 20.27 -15.07 11.87
CA PHE A 107 20.59 -13.93 11.00
C PHE A 107 22.02 -13.40 11.21
N SER A 108 22.93 -14.22 11.71
CA SER A 108 24.32 -13.85 11.92
C SER A 108 24.97 -13.33 10.63
N THR A 109 25.85 -12.33 10.78
CA THR A 109 26.46 -11.65 9.64
C THR A 109 27.35 -12.58 8.81
N GLU A 110 27.90 -13.60 9.44
CA GLU A 110 28.74 -14.64 8.86
C GLU A 110 27.94 -15.48 7.87
N ILE A 111 26.75 -15.95 8.27
CA ILE A 111 25.84 -16.72 7.41
C ILE A 111 25.36 -15.86 6.25
N PHE A 112 24.92 -14.62 6.52
CA PHE A 112 24.46 -13.71 5.47
C PHE A 112 25.54 -13.43 4.42
N LYS A 113 26.79 -13.20 4.84
CA LYS A 113 27.91 -13.01 3.91
C LYS A 113 28.22 -14.26 3.10
N ALA A 114 28.00 -15.45 3.65
CA ALA A 114 28.30 -16.71 2.99
C ALA A 114 27.24 -17.11 1.93
N GLN A 115 25.95 -16.90 2.21
CA GLN A 115 24.86 -17.42 1.35
C GLN A 115 23.78 -16.40 0.95
N GLY A 116 23.83 -15.18 1.47
CA GLY A 116 22.90 -14.09 1.10
C GLY A 116 21.53 -14.15 1.79
N HIS A 117 21.31 -15.12 2.68
CA HIS A 117 20.09 -15.25 3.49
C HIS A 117 20.42 -15.91 4.85
N GLY A 118 19.51 -15.82 5.82
CA GLY A 118 19.66 -16.47 7.12
C GLY A 118 19.54 -18.00 7.04
N ASP A 119 19.86 -18.67 8.14
CA ASP A 119 19.58 -20.10 8.30
C ASP A 119 18.24 -20.29 9.02
N TYR A 120 17.42 -21.20 8.52
CA TYR A 120 16.03 -21.37 8.94
C TYR A 120 15.75 -22.84 9.20
N GLU A 121 15.70 -23.21 10.48
CA GLU A 121 15.51 -24.59 10.92
C GLU A 121 14.08 -24.79 11.44
N PRO A 122 13.24 -25.60 10.76
CA PRO A 122 11.94 -26.00 11.29
C PRO A 122 12.11 -26.84 12.56
N LEU A 123 11.43 -26.46 13.62
CA LEU A 123 11.40 -27.18 14.89
C LEU A 123 10.09 -27.97 15.05
N ASP A 124 10.11 -28.96 15.92
CA ASP A 124 8.92 -29.75 16.24
C ASP A 124 7.88 -28.89 16.99
N MET A 125 6.65 -28.81 16.45
CA MET A 125 5.52 -28.11 17.04
C MET A 125 5.09 -28.71 18.39
N SER A 126 5.42 -29.98 18.67
CA SER A 126 5.13 -30.63 19.95
C SER A 126 5.88 -29.99 21.14
N LEU A 127 6.93 -29.22 20.86
CA LEU A 127 7.69 -28.47 21.86
C LEU A 127 6.96 -27.23 22.37
N LEU A 128 5.92 -26.77 21.67
CA LEU A 128 5.20 -25.55 22.05
C LEU A 128 4.28 -25.81 23.26
N PRO A 129 4.35 -24.96 24.30
CA PRO A 129 3.33 -24.96 25.33
C PRO A 129 2.00 -24.42 24.78
N SER A 130 0.90 -24.61 25.51
CA SER A 130 -0.35 -23.89 25.20
C SER A 130 -0.13 -22.39 25.35
N MET A 131 -0.33 -21.64 24.26
CA MET A 131 -0.20 -20.19 24.21
C MET A 131 -1.56 -19.52 24.03
N TRP A 132 -1.68 -18.28 24.52
CA TRP A 132 -2.86 -17.44 24.32
C TRP A 132 -2.41 -16.06 23.81
N LEU A 133 -3.23 -15.45 22.97
CA LEU A 133 -3.01 -14.12 22.43
C LEU A 133 -4.17 -13.22 22.85
N ALA A 134 -3.86 -12.12 23.52
CA ALA A 134 -4.79 -11.04 23.80
C ALA A 134 -4.31 -9.78 23.09
N TYR A 135 -5.21 -9.11 22.37
CA TYR A 135 -4.92 -7.84 21.72
C TYR A 135 -6.11 -6.90 21.87
N ILE A 136 -5.84 -5.60 21.92
CA ILE A 136 -6.87 -4.58 21.98
C ILE A 136 -7.46 -4.42 20.58
N ARG A 137 -8.79 -4.51 20.47
CA ARG A 137 -9.49 -4.10 19.25
C ARG A 137 -9.72 -2.60 19.32
N ASP A 138 -9.14 -1.86 18.38
CA ASP A 138 -9.39 -0.44 18.25
C ASP A 138 -10.76 -0.20 17.60
N SER A 139 -11.78 -0.04 18.45
CA SER A 139 -13.16 0.23 18.03
C SER A 139 -13.30 1.60 17.37
N GLU A 140 -12.46 2.57 17.74
CA GLU A 140 -12.47 3.92 17.15
C GLU A 140 -11.99 3.87 15.69
N VAL A 141 -10.90 3.14 15.42
CA VAL A 141 -10.43 2.90 14.05
C VAL A 141 -11.49 2.17 13.21
N MET A 142 -12.13 1.14 13.77
CA MET A 142 -13.19 0.41 13.06
C MET A 142 -14.37 1.31 12.69
N GLU A 143 -14.82 2.16 13.60
CA GLU A 143 -15.92 3.08 13.34
C GLU A 143 -15.55 4.19 12.35
N ALA A 144 -14.31 4.67 12.42
CA ALA A 144 -13.81 5.62 11.44
C ALA A 144 -13.68 5.00 10.04
N MET A 145 -13.31 3.73 9.91
CA MET A 145 -13.30 3.04 8.61
C MET A 145 -14.70 2.94 8.00
N LYS A 146 -15.74 2.68 8.80
CA LYS A 146 -17.14 2.76 8.32
C LYS A 146 -17.49 4.18 7.88
N THR A 147 -17.09 5.18 8.66
CA THR A 147 -17.33 6.58 8.32
C THR A 147 -16.62 6.99 7.03
N PHE A 148 -15.39 6.53 6.79
CA PHE A 148 -14.68 6.75 5.53
C PHE A 148 -15.40 6.15 4.32
N ALA A 149 -15.96 4.94 4.46
CA ALA A 149 -16.78 4.33 3.42
C ALA A 149 -18.02 5.18 3.11
N GLN A 150 -18.75 5.61 4.15
CA GLN A 150 -19.92 6.49 4.00
C GLN A 150 -19.59 7.83 3.35
N LEU A 151 -18.47 8.46 3.70
CA LEU A 151 -18.01 9.70 3.07
C LEU A 151 -17.72 9.49 1.57
N THR A 152 -17.22 8.32 1.20
CA THR A 152 -16.93 7.97 -0.20
C THR A 152 -18.22 7.80 -1.00
N ASP A 153 -19.21 7.10 -0.45
CA ASP A 153 -20.52 6.94 -1.09
C ASP A 153 -21.23 8.29 -1.28
N GLN A 154 -21.17 9.16 -0.27
CA GLN A 154 -21.70 10.52 -0.39
C GLN A 154 -20.93 11.37 -1.41
N ALA A 155 -19.61 11.21 -1.51
CA ALA A 155 -18.79 11.96 -2.46
C ALA A 155 -19.08 11.55 -3.90
N ARG A 156 -19.34 10.25 -4.12
CA ARG A 156 -19.83 9.75 -5.41
C ARG A 156 -21.15 10.42 -5.79
N GLN A 157 -22.12 10.45 -4.88
CA GLN A 157 -23.40 11.10 -5.14
C GLN A 157 -23.23 12.59 -5.44
N ALA A 158 -22.41 13.30 -4.66
CA ALA A 158 -22.11 14.72 -4.87
C ALA A 158 -21.45 15.00 -6.24
N LEU A 159 -20.59 14.09 -6.71
CA LEU A 159 -20.01 14.17 -8.05
C LEU A 159 -21.07 13.96 -9.15
N GLU A 160 -21.93 12.94 -9.00
CA GLU A 160 -23.00 12.62 -9.95
C GLU A 160 -24.03 13.76 -10.07
N THR A 161 -24.34 14.43 -8.95
CA THR A 161 -25.28 15.58 -8.91
C THR A 161 -24.61 16.94 -9.14
N LYS A 162 -23.28 16.97 -9.30
CA LYS A 162 -22.46 18.19 -9.39
C LYS A 162 -22.62 19.13 -8.18
N ASP A 163 -22.89 18.58 -7.01
CA ASP A 163 -22.91 19.33 -5.75
C ASP A 163 -21.49 19.57 -5.25
N HIS A 164 -20.85 20.60 -5.81
CA HIS A 164 -19.49 21.01 -5.46
C HIS A 164 -19.37 21.47 -4.00
N ASN A 165 -20.43 22.02 -3.40
CA ASN A 165 -20.40 22.44 -2.00
C ASN A 165 -20.38 21.22 -1.07
N LYS A 166 -21.21 20.22 -1.34
CA LYS A 166 -21.18 18.98 -0.58
C LYS A 166 -19.86 18.23 -0.76
N LEU A 167 -19.33 18.19 -1.97
CA LEU A 167 -18.03 17.56 -2.23
C LEU A 167 -16.90 18.22 -1.44
N ARG A 168 -16.89 19.56 -1.32
CA ARG A 168 -15.93 20.28 -0.47
C ARG A 168 -16.02 19.85 0.99
N GLU A 169 -17.22 19.88 1.56
CA GLU A 169 -17.49 19.45 2.94
C GLU A 169 -16.97 18.02 3.18
N LEU A 170 -17.25 17.10 2.26
CA LEU A 170 -16.85 15.70 2.38
C LEU A 170 -15.32 15.52 2.30
N MET A 171 -14.63 16.29 1.45
CA MET A 171 -13.17 16.27 1.39
C MET A 171 -12.56 16.76 2.70
N ASP A 172 -13.04 17.88 3.24
CA ASP A 172 -12.55 18.40 4.52
C ASP A 172 -12.83 17.44 5.68
N ARG A 173 -14.05 16.90 5.76
CA ARG A 173 -14.42 15.89 6.76
C ARG A 173 -13.57 14.62 6.67
N ASN A 174 -13.20 14.20 5.46
CA ASN A 174 -12.30 13.07 5.27
C ASN A 174 -10.92 13.34 5.88
N PHE A 175 -10.38 14.55 5.68
CA PHE A 175 -9.12 14.94 6.31
C PHE A 175 -9.25 15.06 7.83
N ASP A 176 -10.29 15.72 8.33
CA ASP A 176 -10.49 15.95 9.76
C ASP A 176 -10.67 14.64 10.54
N LEU A 177 -11.40 13.67 9.97
CA LEU A 177 -11.52 12.33 10.54
C LEU A 177 -10.15 11.63 10.61
N ARG A 178 -9.34 11.76 9.56
CA ARG A 178 -7.99 11.19 9.54
C ARG A 178 -7.10 11.83 10.60
N ARG A 179 -7.15 13.15 10.74
CA ARG A 179 -6.43 13.90 11.77
C ARG A 179 -6.85 13.48 13.17
N LYS A 180 -8.16 13.30 13.40
CA LYS A 180 -8.68 12.82 14.69
C LYS A 180 -8.11 11.45 15.08
N LEU A 181 -8.01 10.52 14.14
CA LEU A 181 -7.53 9.17 14.40
C LEU A 181 -6.04 9.08 14.68
N TYR A 182 -5.23 9.83 13.93
CA TYR A 182 -3.78 9.69 13.96
C TYR A 182 -3.08 10.76 14.82
N GLY A 183 -3.76 11.86 15.12
CA GLY A 183 -3.17 12.99 15.82
C GLY A 183 -2.22 13.82 14.95
N ASP A 184 -1.89 15.01 15.43
CA ASP A 184 -1.13 16.00 14.66
C ASP A 184 0.32 15.56 14.41
N ASP A 185 0.92 14.84 15.36
CA ASP A 185 2.30 14.33 15.24
C ASP A 185 2.45 13.36 14.06
N VAL A 186 1.47 12.47 13.85
CA VAL A 186 1.48 11.50 12.75
C VAL A 186 1.08 12.15 11.43
N ILE A 187 0.16 13.12 11.46
CA ILE A 187 -0.21 13.87 10.24
C ILE A 187 0.96 14.73 9.75
N GLY A 188 1.73 15.32 10.66
CA GLY A 188 2.87 16.17 10.38
C GLY A 188 2.49 17.63 10.15
N ALA A 189 3.32 18.54 10.66
CA ALA A 189 3.06 19.99 10.65
C ALA A 189 2.93 20.57 9.22
N GLU A 190 3.79 20.17 8.29
CA GLU A 190 3.76 20.64 6.89
C GLU A 190 2.44 20.26 6.19
N ASN A 191 1.96 19.04 6.44
CA ASN A 191 0.70 18.58 5.87
C ASN A 191 -0.51 19.34 6.45
N LEU A 192 -0.51 19.61 7.75
CA LEU A 192 -1.51 20.45 8.40
C LEU A 192 -1.50 21.86 7.81
N GLN A 193 -0.31 22.42 7.58
CA GLN A 193 -0.13 23.74 6.98
C GLN A 193 -0.71 23.78 5.57
N MET A 194 -0.43 22.80 4.72
CA MET A 194 -1.00 22.72 3.37
C MET A 194 -2.53 22.72 3.36
N VAL A 195 -3.17 21.94 4.25
CA VAL A 195 -4.64 21.90 4.35
C VAL A 195 -5.21 23.21 4.88
N ASN A 196 -4.59 23.79 5.91
CA ASN A 196 -5.02 25.07 6.48
C ASN A 196 -4.93 26.20 5.45
N LEU A 197 -3.85 26.24 4.68
CA LEU A 197 -3.63 27.23 3.63
C LEU A 197 -4.70 27.14 2.53
N ALA A 198 -5.05 25.92 2.12
CA ALA A 198 -6.14 25.68 1.19
C ALA A 198 -7.48 26.22 1.71
N ARG A 199 -7.83 25.90 2.96
CA ARG A 199 -9.07 26.34 3.62
C ARG A 199 -9.15 27.86 3.75
N GLN A 200 -8.06 28.52 4.12
CA GLN A 200 -7.98 29.98 4.26
C GLN A 200 -8.27 30.72 2.95
N HIS A 201 -7.97 30.11 1.80
CA HIS A 201 -8.25 30.69 0.48
C HIS A 201 -9.51 30.09 -0.18
N GLY A 202 -10.45 29.57 0.61
CA GLY A 202 -11.75 29.11 0.11
C GLY A 202 -11.71 27.80 -0.69
N SER A 203 -10.60 27.06 -0.66
CA SER A 203 -10.50 25.70 -1.20
C SER A 203 -10.83 24.67 -0.11
N CYS A 204 -11.20 23.45 -0.52
CA CYS A 204 -11.10 22.28 0.35
C CYS A 204 -9.75 21.59 0.11
N ALA A 205 -9.31 20.73 1.03
CA ALA A 205 -8.17 19.86 0.80
C ALA A 205 -8.24 18.58 1.63
N LYS A 206 -7.75 17.48 1.05
CA LYS A 206 -7.48 16.22 1.76
C LYS A 206 -6.25 15.54 1.19
N PHE A 207 -5.77 14.50 1.87
CA PHE A 207 -4.73 13.66 1.32
C PHE A 207 -5.25 12.84 0.13
N PRO A 208 -4.51 12.78 -0.99
CA PRO A 208 -4.74 11.81 -2.05
C PRO A 208 -4.21 10.41 -1.67
N GLY A 209 -3.37 10.31 -0.64
CA GLY A 209 -2.70 9.07 -0.23
C GLY A 209 -2.28 9.05 1.25
N SER A 210 -1.08 8.54 1.53
CA SER A 210 -0.54 8.38 2.89
C SER A 210 -0.08 9.68 3.55
N GLY A 211 0.35 10.67 2.76
CA GLY A 211 0.83 11.99 3.21
C GLY A 211 1.75 12.63 2.17
N GLY A 212 2.30 13.82 2.47
CA GLY A 212 3.31 14.51 1.64
C GLY A 212 2.73 15.25 0.42
N ALA A 213 1.42 15.19 0.22
CA ALA A 213 0.70 15.97 -0.77
C ALA A 213 -0.75 16.17 -0.34
N VAL A 214 -1.37 17.25 -0.81
CA VAL A 214 -2.81 17.49 -0.68
C VAL A 214 -3.45 17.62 -2.05
N ILE A 215 -4.71 17.21 -2.16
CA ILE A 215 -5.55 17.45 -3.33
C ILE A 215 -6.80 18.20 -2.89
N GLY A 216 -7.17 19.20 -3.67
CA GLY A 216 -8.26 20.11 -3.40
C GLY A 216 -8.77 20.73 -4.68
N PHE A 217 -9.90 21.43 -4.59
CA PHE A 217 -10.36 22.28 -5.67
C PHE A 217 -10.88 23.60 -5.09
N CYS A 218 -10.63 24.68 -5.84
CA CYS A 218 -11.09 26.03 -5.52
C CYS A 218 -12.11 26.45 -6.59
N PRO A 219 -13.40 26.64 -6.23
CA PRO A 219 -14.42 27.03 -7.20
C PRO A 219 -14.23 28.43 -7.79
N ASP A 220 -13.58 29.32 -7.02
CA ASP A 220 -13.38 30.72 -7.39
C ASP A 220 -11.99 30.91 -8.03
N ALA A 221 -11.98 31.47 -9.23
CA ALA A 221 -10.76 31.60 -10.04
C ALA A 221 -9.78 32.64 -9.48
N ASP A 222 -10.25 33.68 -8.78
CA ASP A 222 -9.39 34.67 -8.17
C ASP A 222 -8.78 34.13 -6.88
N ASN A 223 -9.58 33.43 -6.06
CA ASN A 223 -9.08 32.68 -4.91
C ASN A 223 -8.04 31.63 -5.33
N LEU A 224 -8.21 30.96 -6.46
CA LEU A 224 -7.22 30.01 -6.98
C LEU A 224 -5.86 30.67 -7.27
N LYS A 225 -5.86 31.89 -7.83
CA LYS A 225 -4.61 32.66 -8.06
C LYS A 225 -3.93 33.01 -6.74
N HIS A 226 -4.71 33.43 -5.74
CA HIS A 226 -4.19 33.74 -4.41
C HIS A 226 -3.65 32.49 -3.70
N LEU A 227 -4.39 31.38 -3.78
CA LEU A 227 -3.99 30.09 -3.23
C LEU A 227 -2.67 29.59 -3.83
N LYS A 228 -2.51 29.66 -5.15
CA LYS A 228 -1.27 29.28 -5.83
C LYS A 228 -0.07 30.08 -5.32
N LYS A 229 -0.23 31.40 -5.19
CA LYS A 229 0.82 32.28 -4.63
C LYS A 229 1.13 31.92 -3.19
N ALA A 230 0.12 31.65 -2.38
CA ALA A 230 0.27 31.31 -0.97
C ALA A 230 1.05 30.01 -0.78
N PHE A 231 0.72 28.95 -1.54
CA PHE A 231 1.49 27.69 -1.49
C PHE A 231 2.96 27.92 -1.86
N GLN A 232 3.22 28.67 -2.94
CA GLN A 232 4.57 28.94 -3.41
C GLN A 232 5.39 29.78 -2.42
N SER A 233 4.77 30.76 -1.74
CA SER A 233 5.46 31.58 -0.74
C SER A 233 5.88 30.78 0.50
N GLU A 234 5.17 29.70 0.80
CA GLU A 234 5.46 28.78 1.90
C GLU A 234 6.44 27.66 1.48
N GLY A 235 6.98 27.72 0.25
CA GLY A 235 7.94 26.74 -0.27
C GLY A 235 7.32 25.46 -0.83
N PHE A 236 5.98 25.37 -0.91
CA PHE A 236 5.31 24.22 -1.49
C PHE A 236 5.25 24.28 -3.02
N VAL A 237 5.34 23.11 -3.65
CA VAL A 237 5.14 22.96 -5.10
C VAL A 237 3.64 22.89 -5.40
N PHE A 238 3.15 23.77 -6.26
CA PHE A 238 1.74 23.80 -6.70
C PHE A 238 1.63 23.41 -8.17
N CYS A 239 0.83 22.39 -8.46
CA CYS A 239 0.60 21.87 -9.81
C CYS A 239 -0.90 21.80 -10.14
N ASP A 240 -1.26 22.19 -11.36
CA ASP A 240 -2.61 22.00 -11.88
C ASP A 240 -2.82 20.52 -12.22
N VAL A 241 -3.96 19.94 -11.79
CA VAL A 241 -4.28 18.53 -12.01
C VAL A 241 -5.29 18.39 -13.14
N SER A 242 -4.90 17.64 -14.19
CA SER A 242 -5.79 17.26 -15.28
C SER A 242 -5.93 15.74 -15.34
N PRO A 243 -7.10 15.17 -14.95
CA PRO A 243 -7.30 13.73 -15.00
C PRO A 243 -7.31 13.20 -16.45
N ASN A 244 -6.49 12.19 -16.73
CA ASN A 244 -6.49 11.51 -18.03
C ASN A 244 -7.63 10.48 -18.08
N PRO A 245 -8.56 10.53 -19.06
CA PRO A 245 -9.61 9.52 -19.17
C PRO A 245 -9.03 8.13 -19.48
N PRO A 246 -9.70 7.04 -19.05
CA PRO A 246 -9.26 5.69 -19.36
C PRO A 246 -9.28 5.46 -20.88
N GLN A 247 -8.16 5.02 -21.44
CA GLN A 247 -8.09 4.73 -22.87
C GLN A 247 -8.77 3.40 -23.19
N VAL A 248 -9.84 3.44 -23.98
CA VAL A 248 -10.48 2.25 -24.54
C VAL A 248 -9.57 1.71 -25.65
N LYS A 249 -8.82 0.65 -25.37
CA LYS A 249 -8.07 -0.08 -26.40
C LYS A 249 -9.07 -0.83 -27.30
N THR A 250 -9.48 -0.23 -28.41
CA THR A 250 -10.12 -0.96 -29.50
C THR A 250 -9.08 -1.92 -30.10
N ARG A 251 -9.28 -3.22 -29.88
CA ARG A 251 -8.53 -4.25 -30.62
C ARG A 251 -8.84 -4.07 -32.10
N LYS A 252 -7.85 -3.64 -32.88
CA LYS A 252 -7.91 -3.79 -34.34
C LYS A 252 -7.90 -5.30 -34.62
N ASN A 253 -9.03 -5.85 -35.04
CA ASN A 253 -9.06 -7.15 -35.69
C ASN A 253 -8.27 -7.02 -36.99
N SER A 254 -6.99 -7.42 -36.98
CA SER A 254 -6.29 -7.76 -38.20
C SER A 254 -6.92 -9.03 -38.76
N GLN A 255 -7.85 -8.87 -39.69
CA GLN A 255 -8.25 -9.93 -40.62
C GLN A 255 -6.97 -10.37 -41.36
N LEU A 256 -6.53 -11.59 -41.09
CA LEU A 256 -5.67 -12.34 -42.00
C LEU A 256 -6.61 -12.90 -43.08
N SER A 257 -6.59 -12.23 -44.24
CA SER A 257 -6.96 -12.80 -45.53
C SER A 257 -5.78 -13.60 -46.09
#